data_AF-A0A517ZIM5-F1
#
_entry.id   AF-A0A517ZIM5-F1
#
_cell.length_a   1.000
_cell.length_b   1.000
_cell.length_c   1.000
_cell.angle_alpha   90.00
_cell.angle_beta   90.00
_cell.angle_gamma   90.00
#
_symmetry.space_group_name_H-M   'P 1'
#
loop_
_entity.id
_entity.type
_entity.pdbx_description
1 polymer ?
#
loop_
_entity_poly.entity_id
_entity_poly.type
_entity_poly.pdbx_seq_one_letter_code
_entity_poly.pdbx_strand_id
1 'polypeptide(L)'
;MIHRKVRIGSHGDQENMFFERLRQILQSLVEAPHADPSAARYRLIGFEPEVRSSEIRQAVAMSLNDITNPDPAWDAMTVRESNIHEAYKIICIHSLQLMTIDDVNAVLQAGVDTAIDLFFGHWWKSEEEIHSREDADQEIVFFNSFADGLLLAILARRWEDVERISDWARQIDIASLCGVSPEIGSLYSVIASGIRNEPTERADQSRLLIAKQRTKKTKILLQAWDAVVAKDAELLAATMRESLIRFDKTVEKQGVGFAFPELIATPESVIYEIAQYNGMELPLLPDNLSPYLVTRQSLGLEETTAEA
;
A
#
# COMPACT_ATOMS: atom_id res chain seq x y z
N MET A 1 26.91 -37.68 -24.75
CA MET A 1 26.45 -36.88 -23.60
C MET A 1 26.60 -35.41 -23.99
N ILE A 2 25.52 -34.75 -24.38
CA ILE A 2 25.55 -33.36 -24.86
C ILE A 2 25.34 -32.45 -23.66
N HIS A 3 26.37 -31.73 -23.24
CA HIS A 3 26.26 -30.66 -22.25
C HIS A 3 25.54 -29.47 -22.89
N ARG A 4 24.23 -29.38 -22.64
CA ARG A 4 23.43 -28.20 -22.97
C ARG A 4 23.80 -27.10 -21.97
N LYS A 5 24.66 -26.16 -22.37
CA LYS A 5 24.81 -24.87 -21.67
C LYS A 5 23.48 -24.13 -21.81
N VAL A 6 22.67 -24.16 -20.75
CA VAL A 6 21.54 -23.25 -20.61
C VAL A 6 22.14 -21.87 -20.42
N ARG A 7 22.04 -21.00 -21.45
CA ARG A 7 22.22 -19.57 -21.27
C ARG A 7 21.06 -19.10 -20.41
N ILE A 8 21.32 -18.85 -19.14
CA ILE A 8 20.47 -17.98 -18.32
C ILE A 8 20.62 -16.60 -18.96
N GLY A 9 19.58 -16.13 -19.65
CA GLY A 9 19.53 -14.75 -20.16
C GLY A 9 19.55 -13.79 -18.96
N SER A 10 20.21 -12.65 -19.13
CA SER A 10 20.43 -11.64 -18.09
C SER A 10 19.12 -11.12 -17.49
N HIS A 11 18.64 -11.74 -16.40
CA HIS A 11 17.62 -11.14 -15.53
C HIS A 11 18.09 -9.82 -14.89
N GLY A 12 19.40 -9.60 -14.80
CA GLY A 12 19.98 -8.37 -14.24
C GLY A 12 19.70 -7.09 -15.04
N ASP A 13 19.29 -7.17 -16.32
CA ASP A 13 19.03 -5.95 -17.11
C ASP A 13 17.65 -5.32 -16.80
N GLN A 14 16.66 -6.13 -16.38
CA GLN A 14 15.32 -5.62 -16.05
C GLN A 14 15.22 -5.13 -14.60
N GLU A 15 15.85 -5.84 -13.65
CA GLU A 15 15.96 -5.38 -12.26
C GLU A 15 16.62 -4.00 -12.21
N ASN A 16 17.77 -3.83 -12.89
CA ASN A 16 18.51 -2.55 -12.89
C ASN A 16 17.68 -1.36 -13.42
N MET A 17 16.77 -1.55 -14.38
CA MET A 17 15.96 -0.44 -14.90
C MET A 17 14.90 0.04 -13.90
N PHE A 18 14.35 -0.86 -13.07
CA PHE A 18 13.35 -0.52 -12.06
C PHE A 18 13.98 0.34 -10.95
N PHE A 19 15.10 -0.12 -10.39
CA PHE A 19 15.82 0.58 -9.33
C PHE A 19 16.25 1.97 -9.78
N GLU A 20 16.75 2.07 -11.00
CA GLU A 20 17.22 3.32 -11.56
C GLU A 20 16.09 4.35 -11.74
N ARG A 21 14.87 3.90 -12.08
CA ARG A 21 13.72 4.82 -12.21
C ARG A 21 13.23 5.34 -10.87
N LEU A 22 13.07 4.47 -9.86
CA LEU A 22 12.66 4.88 -8.51
C LEU A 22 13.72 5.80 -7.87
N ARG A 23 15.00 5.48 -8.07
CA ARG A 23 16.14 6.32 -7.69
C ARG A 23 16.08 7.71 -8.34
N GLN A 24 15.87 7.78 -9.65
CA GLN A 24 15.80 9.07 -10.36
C GLN A 24 14.67 9.96 -9.82
N ILE A 25 13.51 9.37 -9.51
CA ILE A 25 12.38 10.09 -8.92
C ILE A 25 12.75 10.59 -7.53
N LEU A 26 13.26 9.73 -6.67
CA LEU A 26 13.67 10.12 -5.32
C LEU A 26 14.77 11.19 -5.33
N GLN A 27 15.68 11.17 -6.31
CA GLN A 27 16.73 12.16 -6.46
C GLN A 27 16.15 13.52 -6.88
N SER A 28 15.19 13.57 -7.81
CA SER A 28 14.53 14.82 -8.17
C SER A 28 13.74 15.42 -6.99
N LEU A 29 13.17 14.56 -6.14
CA LEU A 29 12.44 14.96 -4.94
C LEU A 29 13.33 15.60 -3.86
N VAL A 30 14.56 15.13 -3.69
CA VAL A 30 15.54 15.74 -2.77
C VAL A 30 15.98 17.12 -3.28
N GLU A 31 16.06 17.30 -4.59
CA GLU A 31 16.54 18.51 -5.25
C GLU A 31 15.43 19.57 -5.46
N ALA A 32 14.16 19.20 -5.31
CA ALA A 32 13.03 20.09 -5.54
C ALA A 32 12.89 21.21 -4.48
N PRO A 33 12.57 22.46 -4.89
CA PRO A 33 12.24 23.54 -3.96
C PRO A 33 10.96 23.21 -3.17
N HIS A 34 10.85 23.75 -1.96
CA HIS A 34 9.69 23.53 -1.10
C HIS A 34 8.37 23.87 -1.82
N ALA A 35 7.41 22.95 -1.77
CA ALA A 35 6.02 23.31 -1.97
C ALA A 35 5.61 24.31 -0.87
N ASP A 36 4.73 25.26 -1.22
CA ASP A 36 4.19 26.22 -0.27
C ASP A 36 3.50 25.47 0.89
N PRO A 37 3.93 25.66 2.16
CA PRO A 37 3.28 25.07 3.33
C PRO A 37 1.82 25.53 3.52
N SER A 38 1.27 26.35 2.62
CA SER A 38 -0.16 26.64 2.50
C SER A 38 -1.02 25.48 2.00
N ALA A 39 -0.46 24.33 1.61
CA ALA A 39 -1.23 23.18 1.09
C ALA A 39 -2.33 22.72 2.08
N ALA A 40 -3.58 22.82 1.63
CA ALA A 40 -4.78 22.79 2.47
C ALA A 40 -5.00 21.46 3.20
N ARG A 41 -4.55 20.33 2.63
CA ARG A 41 -4.76 18.99 3.24
C ARG A 41 -3.97 18.76 4.53
N TYR A 42 -2.87 19.49 4.73
CA TYR A 42 -1.99 19.34 5.91
C TYR A 42 -2.49 19.95 7.20
N ARG A 43 -3.09 21.13 7.10
CA ARG A 43 -3.62 21.81 8.29
C ARG A 43 -4.79 21.05 8.88
N LEU A 44 -5.50 20.30 8.05
CA LEU A 44 -6.67 19.52 8.44
C LEU A 44 -6.32 18.38 9.41
N ILE A 45 -5.06 17.94 9.44
CA ILE A 45 -4.57 16.89 10.35
C ILE A 45 -3.71 17.44 11.50
N GLY A 46 -3.68 18.77 11.71
CA GLY A 46 -2.97 19.39 12.84
C GLY A 46 -1.43 19.37 12.76
N PHE A 47 -0.86 19.18 11.57
CA PHE A 47 0.58 19.10 11.35
C PHE A 47 1.24 20.50 11.25
N GLU A 48 2.28 20.78 12.04
CA GLU A 48 3.07 22.01 11.91
C GLU A 48 4.09 21.89 10.74
N PRO A 49 3.96 22.68 9.65
CA PRO A 49 4.71 22.45 8.41
C PRO A 49 6.22 22.71 8.52
N GLU A 50 6.61 23.69 9.33
CA GLU A 50 7.98 24.20 9.39
C GLU A 50 8.94 23.20 10.05
N VAL A 51 8.49 22.57 11.14
CA VAL A 51 9.31 21.64 11.94
C VAL A 51 9.55 20.32 11.21
N ARG A 52 8.61 19.86 10.38
CA ARG A 52 8.65 18.51 9.81
C ARG A 52 9.03 18.42 8.34
N SER A 53 9.08 19.54 7.62
CA SER A 53 9.56 19.54 6.22
C SER A 53 11.01 19.03 6.09
N SER A 54 11.86 19.27 7.09
CA SER A 54 13.21 18.70 7.18
C SER A 54 13.19 17.20 7.49
N GLU A 55 12.31 16.74 8.37
CA GLU A 55 12.17 15.32 8.72
C GLU A 55 11.65 14.51 7.54
N ILE A 56 10.68 15.04 6.79
CA ILE A 56 10.15 14.41 5.57
C ILE A 56 11.23 14.33 4.50
N ARG A 57 12.01 15.40 4.30
CA ARG A 57 13.14 15.34 3.35
C ARG A 57 14.24 14.41 3.81
N GLN A 58 14.54 14.37 5.10
CA GLN A 58 15.47 13.39 5.63
C GLN A 58 14.93 11.97 5.42
N ALA A 59 13.65 11.73 5.66
CA ALA A 59 13.01 10.44 5.42
C ALA A 59 13.05 10.06 3.93
N VAL A 60 12.74 10.98 3.02
CA VAL A 60 12.82 10.77 1.55
C VAL A 60 14.27 10.58 1.09
N ALA A 61 15.23 11.32 1.66
CA ALA A 61 16.65 11.16 1.36
C ALA A 61 17.21 9.83 1.91
N MET A 62 16.73 9.37 3.07
CA MET A 62 17.03 8.05 3.60
C MET A 62 16.44 6.97 2.69
N SER A 63 15.17 7.08 2.30
CA SER A 63 14.53 6.22 1.30
C SER A 63 15.33 6.16 0.00
N LEU A 64 15.76 7.32 -0.51
CA LEU A 64 16.62 7.42 -1.69
C LEU A 64 17.93 6.65 -1.46
N ASN A 65 18.57 6.86 -0.32
CA ASN A 65 19.82 6.19 0.00
C ASN A 65 19.64 4.68 0.12
N ASP A 66 18.56 4.20 0.74
CA ASP A 66 18.29 2.77 0.92
C ASP A 66 18.00 2.08 -0.42
N ILE A 67 17.34 2.77 -1.36
CA ILE A 67 17.11 2.27 -2.73
C ILE A 67 18.38 2.35 -3.59
N THR A 68 19.17 3.40 -3.41
CA THR A 68 20.36 3.69 -4.24
C THR A 68 21.58 2.88 -3.81
N ASN A 69 21.75 2.73 -2.51
CA ASN A 69 22.85 2.08 -1.83
C ASN A 69 22.25 1.10 -0.81
N PRO A 70 21.51 0.07 -1.25
CA PRO A 70 20.99 -0.93 -0.33
C PRO A 70 22.14 -1.49 0.49
N ASP A 71 21.88 -1.72 1.78
CA ASP A 71 22.88 -2.33 2.66
C ASP A 71 23.34 -3.64 2.00
N PRO A 72 24.65 -3.85 1.78
CA PRO A 72 25.15 -5.07 1.15
C PRO A 72 24.85 -6.33 1.97
N ALA A 73 24.40 -6.20 3.23
CA ALA A 73 23.88 -7.29 4.05
C ALA A 73 22.40 -7.63 3.79
N TRP A 74 21.65 -6.79 3.06
CA TRP A 74 20.26 -7.08 2.71
C TRP A 74 20.19 -8.18 1.66
N ASP A 75 19.36 -9.17 1.94
CA ASP A 75 19.00 -10.19 0.97
C ASP A 75 18.04 -9.63 -0.10
N ALA A 76 17.83 -10.41 -1.15
CA ALA A 76 17.02 -10.01 -2.29
C ALA A 76 15.55 -9.75 -1.89
N MET A 77 15.06 -10.42 -0.84
CA MET A 77 13.73 -10.24 -0.27
C MET A 77 13.61 -8.87 0.41
N THR A 78 14.51 -8.56 1.34
CA THR A 78 14.52 -7.32 2.13
C THR A 78 14.57 -6.09 1.22
N VAL A 79 15.38 -6.15 0.16
CA VAL A 79 15.45 -5.07 -0.84
C VAL A 79 14.08 -4.83 -1.49
N ARG A 80 13.37 -5.90 -1.89
CA ARG A 80 12.06 -5.79 -2.55
C ARG A 80 11.00 -5.26 -1.61
N GLU A 81 10.96 -5.72 -0.36
CA GLU A 81 10.03 -5.22 0.64
C GLU A 81 10.25 -3.74 0.91
N SER A 82 11.51 -3.35 1.13
CA SER A 82 11.88 -1.94 1.29
C SER A 82 11.40 -1.10 0.10
N ASN A 83 11.63 -1.54 -1.13
CA ASN A 83 11.18 -0.83 -2.32
C ASN A 83 9.65 -0.67 -2.42
N ILE A 84 8.87 -1.70 -2.08
CA ILE A 84 7.40 -1.63 -2.07
C ILE A 84 6.94 -0.59 -1.05
N HIS A 85 7.49 -0.66 0.17
CA HIS A 85 7.20 0.29 1.24
C HIS A 85 7.58 1.71 0.85
N GLU A 86 8.72 1.89 0.20
CA GLU A 86 9.18 3.21 -0.20
C GLU A 86 8.34 3.79 -1.35
N ALA A 87 7.94 2.98 -2.33
CA ALA A 87 6.98 3.41 -3.35
C ALA A 87 5.66 3.84 -2.71
N TYR A 88 5.11 3.05 -1.78
CA TYR A 88 3.90 3.40 -1.04
C TYR A 88 4.06 4.69 -0.24
N LYS A 89 5.16 4.84 0.50
CA LYS A 89 5.50 6.03 1.28
C LYS A 89 5.53 7.28 0.40
N ILE A 90 6.23 7.25 -0.72
CA ILE A 90 6.33 8.35 -1.68
C ILE A 90 4.93 8.78 -2.17
N ILE A 91 4.08 7.82 -2.53
CA ILE A 91 2.70 8.07 -2.96
C ILE A 91 1.86 8.73 -1.86
N CYS A 92 2.01 8.29 -0.61
CA CYS A 92 1.34 8.89 0.54
C CYS A 92 1.82 10.34 0.80
N ILE A 93 3.11 10.63 0.60
CA ILE A 93 3.67 11.99 0.79
C ILE A 93 3.02 12.91 -0.27
N HIS A 94 2.95 12.45 -1.51
CA HIS A 94 2.33 13.20 -2.59
C HIS A 94 0.82 13.37 -2.42
N SER A 95 0.09 12.34 -2.02
CA SER A 95 -1.37 12.41 -1.83
C SER A 95 -1.81 13.40 -0.76
N LEU A 96 -0.97 13.56 0.26
CA LEU A 96 -1.18 14.54 1.30
C LEU A 96 -0.81 15.95 0.77
N GLN A 97 0.05 16.07 -0.28
CA GLN A 97 0.69 17.28 -0.87
C GLN A 97 2.03 17.77 -0.25
N LEU A 98 2.83 16.87 0.34
CA LEU A 98 3.95 17.23 1.27
C LEU A 98 5.17 17.57 0.42
N MET A 99 5.13 17.02 -0.79
CA MET A 99 6.10 17.03 -1.84
C MET A 99 5.31 16.71 -3.11
N THR A 100 5.70 17.32 -4.23
CA THR A 100 5.11 17.02 -5.54
C THR A 100 6.02 16.05 -6.27
N ILE A 101 5.43 14.99 -6.83
CA ILE A 101 6.11 14.03 -7.70
C ILE A 101 5.72 14.33 -9.15
N ASP A 102 6.70 14.50 -10.02
CA ASP A 102 6.47 14.80 -11.43
C ASP A 102 5.80 13.64 -12.19
N ASP A 103 6.21 12.40 -11.91
CA ASP A 103 5.66 11.19 -12.55
C ASP A 103 5.15 10.18 -11.50
N VAL A 104 3.99 10.49 -10.91
CA VAL A 104 3.31 9.61 -9.95
C VAL A 104 3.03 8.23 -10.55
N ASN A 105 2.68 8.16 -11.84
CA ASN A 105 2.43 6.89 -12.52
C ASN A 105 3.69 6.04 -12.54
N ALA A 106 4.87 6.60 -12.79
CA ALA A 106 6.12 5.85 -12.70
C ALA A 106 6.31 5.16 -11.35
N VAL A 107 6.10 5.89 -10.25
CA VAL A 107 6.25 5.35 -8.89
C VAL A 107 5.27 4.21 -8.65
N LEU A 108 4.00 4.40 -9.02
CA LEU A 108 2.98 3.36 -8.90
C LEU A 108 3.37 2.10 -9.70
N GLN A 109 3.72 2.26 -10.97
CA GLN A 109 4.10 1.15 -11.84
C GLN A 109 5.29 0.38 -11.28
N ALA A 110 6.32 1.13 -10.85
CA ALA A 110 7.52 0.58 -10.25
C ALA A 110 7.17 -0.25 -9.01
N GLY A 111 6.43 0.31 -8.05
CA GLY A 111 6.05 -0.39 -6.82
C GLY A 111 5.22 -1.66 -7.08
N VAL A 112 4.34 -1.64 -8.09
CA VAL A 112 3.57 -2.83 -8.51
C VAL A 112 4.49 -3.91 -9.09
N ASP A 113 5.42 -3.54 -9.96
CA ASP A 113 6.38 -4.49 -10.53
C ASP A 113 7.23 -5.15 -9.44
N THR A 114 7.65 -4.39 -8.43
CA THR A 114 8.36 -4.97 -7.27
C THR A 114 7.48 -5.91 -6.46
N ALA A 115 6.22 -5.56 -6.20
CA ALA A 115 5.30 -6.43 -5.49
C ALA A 115 5.10 -7.76 -6.24
N ILE A 116 4.93 -7.70 -7.57
CA ILE A 116 4.82 -8.91 -8.39
C ILE A 116 6.10 -9.75 -8.33
N ASP A 117 7.27 -9.12 -8.39
CA ASP A 117 8.53 -9.85 -8.30
C ASP A 117 8.77 -10.44 -6.90
N LEU A 118 8.41 -9.74 -5.82
CA LEU A 118 8.45 -10.28 -4.46
C LEU A 118 7.57 -11.53 -4.34
N PHE A 119 6.31 -11.46 -4.75
CA PHE A 119 5.35 -12.56 -4.52
C PHE A 119 5.45 -13.71 -5.53
N PHE A 120 5.93 -13.45 -6.75
CA PHE A 120 5.90 -14.42 -7.85
C PHE A 120 7.22 -14.58 -8.59
N GLY A 121 8.25 -13.83 -8.23
CA GLY A 121 9.56 -13.88 -8.86
C GLY A 121 10.37 -15.12 -8.51
N HIS A 122 11.63 -15.07 -8.91
CA HIS A 122 12.60 -16.15 -8.75
C HIS A 122 13.82 -15.73 -7.92
N TRP A 123 13.71 -14.64 -7.18
CA TRP A 123 14.79 -14.09 -6.34
C TRP A 123 15.37 -15.13 -5.37
N TRP A 124 14.50 -15.94 -4.76
CA TRP A 124 14.89 -17.04 -3.85
C TRP A 124 15.79 -18.10 -4.50
N LYS A 125 15.76 -18.28 -5.84
CA LYS A 125 16.61 -19.27 -6.52
C LYS A 125 18.09 -18.89 -6.52
N SER A 126 18.39 -17.60 -6.38
CA SER A 126 19.77 -17.13 -6.27
C SER A 126 20.34 -17.31 -4.86
N GLU A 127 19.48 -17.66 -3.89
CA GLU A 127 19.78 -17.80 -2.47
C GLU A 127 19.61 -19.25 -1.99
N GLU A 128 19.65 -20.22 -2.93
CA GLU A 128 19.39 -21.67 -2.78
C GLU A 128 20.13 -22.37 -1.62
N GLU A 129 21.14 -21.74 -1.00
CA GLU A 129 21.87 -22.29 0.15
C GLU A 129 21.30 -21.87 1.53
N ILE A 130 20.43 -20.85 1.62
CA ILE A 130 20.04 -20.24 2.91
C ILE A 130 18.54 -20.36 3.19
N HIS A 131 17.68 -20.29 2.18
CA HIS A 131 16.22 -20.34 2.37
C HIS A 131 15.55 -21.19 1.29
N SER A 132 14.97 -22.33 1.66
CA SER A 132 13.91 -22.89 0.82
C SER A 132 12.71 -21.92 0.86
N ARG A 133 11.86 -21.90 -0.16
CA ARG A 133 10.62 -21.08 -0.15
C ARG A 133 9.74 -21.37 1.07
N GLU A 134 9.91 -22.54 1.69
CA GLU A 134 9.24 -23.02 2.89
C GLU A 134 9.98 -22.61 4.20
N ASP A 135 11.29 -22.31 4.16
CA ASP A 135 12.09 -21.85 5.32
C ASP A 135 12.25 -20.32 5.38
N ALA A 136 11.70 -19.58 4.40
CA ALA A 136 11.60 -18.12 4.43
C ALA A 136 10.48 -17.65 5.37
N ASP A 137 10.39 -18.24 6.57
CA ASP A 137 9.43 -18.00 7.66
C ASP A 137 9.63 -16.62 8.33
N GLN A 138 9.80 -15.58 7.53
CA GLN A 138 9.58 -14.19 7.94
C GLN A 138 8.12 -13.81 7.68
N GLU A 139 7.21 -14.59 8.27
CA GLU A 139 5.76 -14.46 8.10
C GLU A 139 5.24 -13.03 8.36
N ILE A 140 5.86 -12.28 9.29
CA ILE A 140 5.40 -10.95 9.67
C ILE A 140 5.66 -9.90 8.58
N VAL A 141 6.71 -10.07 7.78
CA VAL A 141 7.22 -9.00 6.91
C VAL A 141 6.40 -8.88 5.62
N PHE A 142 5.88 -10.01 5.12
CA PHE A 142 5.07 -10.03 3.91
C PHE A 142 3.71 -9.33 4.02
N PHE A 143 3.12 -9.20 5.22
CA PHE A 143 1.78 -8.59 5.34
C PHE A 143 1.78 -7.13 4.90
N ASN A 144 2.74 -6.33 5.37
CA ASN A 144 2.79 -4.91 5.01
C ASN A 144 3.07 -4.79 3.51
N SER A 145 4.04 -5.56 2.98
CA SER A 145 4.36 -5.61 1.54
C SER A 145 3.14 -6.00 0.70
N PHE A 146 2.29 -6.89 1.22
CA PHE A 146 1.05 -7.29 0.57
C PHE A 146 0.03 -6.14 0.54
N ALA A 147 -0.21 -5.50 1.68
CA ALA A 147 -1.16 -4.39 1.78
C ALA A 147 -0.75 -3.21 0.90
N ASP A 148 0.53 -2.83 0.94
CA ASP A 148 1.10 -1.73 0.18
C ASP A 148 1.09 -2.05 -1.33
N GLY A 149 1.58 -3.24 -1.71
CA GLY A 149 1.57 -3.71 -3.09
C GLY A 149 0.17 -3.80 -3.68
N LEU A 150 -0.81 -4.24 -2.90
CA LEU A 150 -2.21 -4.29 -3.31
C LEU A 150 -2.77 -2.89 -3.57
N LEU A 151 -2.57 -1.94 -2.65
CA LEU A 151 -3.03 -0.56 -2.84
C LEU A 151 -2.34 0.11 -4.03
N LEU A 152 -1.03 -0.07 -4.19
CA LEU A 152 -0.28 0.43 -5.35
C LEU A 152 -0.86 -0.11 -6.66
N ALA A 153 -1.20 -1.41 -6.73
CA ALA A 153 -1.78 -2.03 -7.92
C ALA A 153 -3.19 -1.50 -8.24
N ILE A 154 -4.01 -1.29 -7.20
CA ILE A 154 -5.34 -0.69 -7.32
C ILE A 154 -5.23 0.74 -7.86
N LEU A 155 -4.36 1.57 -7.26
CA LEU A 155 -4.10 2.94 -7.69
C LEU A 155 -3.53 3.01 -9.10
N ALA A 156 -2.70 2.04 -9.50
CA ALA A 156 -2.16 1.91 -10.86
C ALA A 156 -3.19 1.41 -11.90
N ARG A 157 -4.39 0.98 -11.46
CA ARG A 157 -5.42 0.31 -12.28
C ARG A 157 -4.91 -0.94 -13.00
N ARG A 158 -3.94 -1.64 -12.42
CA ARG A 158 -3.40 -2.91 -12.95
C ARG A 158 -4.19 -4.08 -12.40
N TRP A 159 -5.45 -4.21 -12.80
CA TRP A 159 -6.39 -5.16 -12.18
C TRP A 159 -5.99 -6.63 -12.33
N GLU A 160 -5.32 -7.01 -13.42
CA GLU A 160 -4.74 -8.34 -13.57
C GLU A 160 -3.69 -8.62 -12.47
N ASP A 161 -2.89 -7.61 -12.10
CA ASP A 161 -1.93 -7.72 -11.00
C ASP A 161 -2.60 -7.62 -9.63
N VAL A 162 -3.70 -6.88 -9.47
CA VAL A 162 -4.53 -6.87 -8.26
C VAL A 162 -5.10 -8.26 -7.99
N GLU A 163 -5.64 -8.92 -9.00
CA GLU A 163 -6.12 -10.31 -8.93
C GLU A 163 -4.98 -11.26 -8.59
N ARG A 164 -3.84 -11.12 -9.28
CA ARG A 164 -2.65 -11.96 -9.06
C ARG A 164 -2.11 -11.80 -7.64
N ILE A 165 -1.91 -10.59 -7.13
CA ILE A 165 -1.50 -10.34 -5.74
C ILE A 165 -2.54 -10.95 -4.78
N SER A 166 -3.83 -10.76 -5.05
CA SER A 166 -4.90 -11.37 -4.26
C SER A 166 -4.85 -12.90 -4.29
N ASP A 167 -4.40 -13.54 -5.37
CA ASP A 167 -4.21 -14.99 -5.48
C ASP A 167 -3.09 -15.53 -4.58
N TRP A 168 -2.05 -14.74 -4.32
CA TRP A 168 -0.99 -15.12 -3.37
C TRP A 168 -1.56 -15.45 -1.99
N ALA A 169 -2.57 -14.68 -1.55
CA ALA A 169 -3.29 -14.90 -0.30
C ALA A 169 -4.06 -16.23 -0.24
N ARG A 170 -4.24 -16.95 -1.35
CA ARG A 170 -4.84 -18.30 -1.33
C ARG A 170 -3.92 -19.32 -0.67
N GLN A 171 -2.62 -19.09 -0.73
CA GLN A 171 -1.61 -20.06 -0.31
C GLN A 171 -1.27 -19.90 1.17
N ILE A 172 -1.56 -18.75 1.77
CA ILE A 172 -1.07 -18.36 3.10
C ILE A 172 -2.22 -17.88 3.99
N ASP A 173 -2.03 -17.95 5.31
CA ASP A 173 -2.93 -17.32 6.29
C ASP A 173 -2.46 -15.89 6.60
N ILE A 174 -3.00 -14.90 5.88
CA ILE A 174 -2.65 -13.48 6.08
C ILE A 174 -2.88 -13.03 7.53
N ALA A 175 -3.88 -13.60 8.22
CA ALA A 175 -4.15 -13.23 9.61
C ALA A 175 -2.99 -13.63 10.53
N SER A 176 -2.35 -14.77 10.27
CA SER A 176 -1.13 -15.21 10.98
C SER A 176 0.04 -14.26 10.72
N LEU A 177 0.18 -13.78 9.49
CA LEU A 177 1.25 -12.87 9.07
C LEU A 177 1.13 -11.50 9.74
N CYS A 178 -0.08 -11.00 9.98
CA CYS A 178 -0.31 -9.66 10.53
C CYS A 178 -0.10 -9.59 12.06
N GLY A 179 0.97 -10.20 12.60
CA GLY A 179 1.14 -10.58 14.01
C GLY A 179 0.69 -9.59 15.10
N VAL A 180 0.81 -8.28 14.87
CA VAL A 180 0.36 -7.22 15.81
C VAL A 180 -1.12 -6.83 15.70
N SER A 181 -1.77 -7.11 14.57
CA SER A 181 -3.19 -6.83 14.32
C SER A 181 -3.81 -7.91 13.40
N PRO A 182 -3.89 -9.17 13.85
CA PRO A 182 -4.38 -10.30 13.04
C PRO A 182 -5.80 -10.09 12.49
N GLU A 183 -6.59 -9.22 13.12
CA GLU A 183 -7.89 -8.80 12.61
C GLU A 183 -7.81 -8.00 11.30
N ILE A 184 -6.77 -7.19 11.11
CA ILE A 184 -6.52 -6.48 9.85
C ILE A 184 -6.05 -7.46 8.78
N GLY A 185 -5.19 -8.42 9.11
CA GLY A 185 -4.85 -9.51 8.21
C GLY A 185 -6.09 -10.33 7.79
N SER A 186 -7.00 -10.59 8.73
CA SER A 186 -8.31 -11.22 8.45
C SER A 186 -9.16 -10.38 7.49
N LEU A 187 -9.17 -9.05 7.64
CA LEU A 187 -9.89 -8.16 6.73
C LEU A 187 -9.34 -8.28 5.30
N TYR A 188 -8.01 -8.23 5.14
CA TYR A 188 -7.37 -8.38 3.83
C TYR A 188 -7.60 -9.76 3.21
N SER A 189 -7.69 -10.83 4.01
CA SER A 189 -8.12 -12.15 3.51
C SER A 189 -9.53 -12.11 2.91
N VAL A 190 -10.46 -11.37 3.53
CA VAL A 190 -11.83 -11.20 3.03
C VAL A 190 -11.85 -10.38 1.73
N ILE A 191 -11.10 -9.27 1.70
CA ILE A 191 -10.97 -8.40 0.50
C ILE A 191 -10.38 -9.19 -0.67
N ALA A 192 -9.22 -9.82 -0.47
CA ALA A 192 -8.55 -10.61 -1.50
C ALA A 192 -9.45 -11.74 -2.03
N SER A 193 -10.24 -12.38 -1.15
CA SER A 193 -11.18 -13.41 -1.60
C SER A 193 -12.32 -12.87 -2.45
N GLY A 194 -12.84 -11.67 -2.17
CA GLY A 194 -13.92 -11.11 -2.98
C GLY A 194 -13.44 -10.50 -4.29
N ILE A 195 -12.19 -10.04 -4.39
CA ILE A 195 -11.58 -9.61 -5.67
C ILE A 195 -11.54 -10.77 -6.68
N ARG A 196 -11.20 -11.99 -6.23
CA ARG A 196 -11.05 -13.17 -7.09
C ARG A 196 -12.36 -13.74 -7.66
N ASN A 197 -13.52 -13.25 -7.22
CA ASN A 197 -14.83 -13.82 -7.53
C ASN A 197 -15.02 -15.31 -7.12
N GLU A 198 -14.10 -15.90 -6.35
CA GLU A 198 -14.19 -17.23 -5.77
C GLU A 198 -14.19 -17.15 -4.23
N PRO A 199 -15.32 -17.45 -3.56
CA PRO A 199 -15.36 -17.55 -2.11
C PRO A 199 -14.40 -18.62 -1.62
N THR A 200 -13.61 -18.30 -0.60
CA THR A 200 -12.74 -19.28 0.07
C THR A 200 -13.25 -19.52 1.48
N GLU A 201 -13.15 -20.77 1.98
CA GLU A 201 -13.50 -21.11 3.37
C GLU A 201 -12.75 -20.22 4.37
N ARG A 202 -11.51 -19.84 4.06
CA ARG A 202 -10.70 -18.90 4.85
C ARG A 202 -11.33 -17.51 4.97
N ALA A 203 -12.00 -17.02 3.94
CA ALA A 203 -12.69 -15.72 4.01
C ALA A 203 -13.86 -15.78 5.00
N ASP A 204 -14.64 -16.87 5.00
CA ASP A 204 -15.72 -17.07 5.97
C ASP A 204 -15.18 -17.20 7.40
N GLN A 205 -14.10 -17.95 7.59
CA GLN A 205 -13.40 -18.03 8.88
C GLN A 205 -12.90 -16.65 9.33
N SER A 206 -12.32 -15.86 8.43
CA SER A 206 -11.84 -14.49 8.70
C SER A 206 -12.99 -13.56 9.11
N ARG A 207 -14.15 -13.65 8.44
CA ARG A 207 -15.38 -12.93 8.83
C ARG A 207 -15.82 -13.30 10.24
N LEU A 208 -15.82 -14.58 10.58
CA LEU A 208 -16.17 -15.06 11.92
C LEU A 208 -15.18 -14.57 12.99
N LEU A 209 -13.88 -14.52 12.67
CA LEU A 209 -12.86 -13.97 13.56
C LEU A 209 -13.09 -12.48 13.82
N ILE A 210 -13.32 -11.68 12.77
CA ILE A 210 -13.65 -10.25 12.89
C ILE A 210 -14.93 -10.06 13.72
N ALA A 211 -15.96 -10.88 13.50
CA ALA A 211 -17.21 -10.79 14.26
C ALA A 211 -17.02 -11.02 15.76
N LYS A 212 -16.08 -11.89 16.15
CA LYS A 212 -15.73 -12.17 17.56
C LYS A 212 -14.87 -11.09 18.22
N GLN A 213 -14.30 -10.15 17.45
CA GLN A 213 -13.43 -9.11 18.01
C GLN A 213 -14.19 -8.16 18.96
N ARG A 214 -13.52 -7.72 20.03
CA ARG A 214 -14.11 -6.74 20.97
C ARG A 214 -14.08 -5.33 20.39
N THR A 215 -13.06 -5.01 19.60
CA THR A 215 -12.90 -3.69 19.00
C THR A 215 -13.86 -3.51 17.82
N LYS A 216 -14.33 -2.28 17.64
CA LYS A 216 -15.27 -1.95 16.55
C LYS A 216 -14.56 -1.66 15.23
N LYS A 217 -13.27 -1.29 15.23
CA LYS A 217 -12.54 -0.79 14.04
C LYS A 217 -12.67 -1.75 12.85
N THR A 218 -12.21 -2.98 13.00
CA THR A 218 -12.24 -3.97 11.90
C THR A 218 -13.66 -4.42 11.54
N LYS A 219 -14.60 -4.37 12.49
CA LYS A 219 -16.02 -4.65 12.19
C LYS A 219 -16.63 -3.60 11.27
N ILE A 220 -16.30 -2.33 11.47
CA ILE A 220 -16.76 -1.22 10.61
C ILE A 220 -16.14 -1.35 9.22
N LEU A 221 -14.84 -1.68 9.14
CA LEU A 221 -14.18 -1.93 7.86
C LEU A 221 -14.77 -3.13 7.11
N LEU A 222 -15.12 -4.20 7.83
CA LEU A 222 -15.82 -5.33 7.22
C LEU A 222 -17.21 -4.93 6.70
N GLN A 223 -17.94 -4.08 7.41
CA GLN A 223 -19.22 -3.54 6.93
C GLN A 223 -19.04 -2.64 5.70
N ALA A 224 -17.97 -1.83 5.65
CA ALA A 224 -17.64 -1.05 4.47
C ALA A 224 -17.36 -1.96 3.27
N TRP A 225 -16.58 -3.02 3.46
CA TRP A 225 -16.35 -4.03 2.42
C TRP A 225 -17.65 -4.72 1.97
N ASP A 226 -18.52 -5.10 2.91
CA ASP A 226 -19.81 -5.72 2.59
C ASP A 226 -20.71 -4.78 1.78
N ALA A 227 -20.66 -3.48 2.06
CA ALA A 227 -21.34 -2.46 1.28
C ALA A 227 -20.80 -2.38 -0.16
N VAL A 228 -19.48 -2.51 -0.36
CA VAL A 228 -18.89 -2.59 -1.71
C VAL A 228 -19.42 -3.80 -2.48
N VAL A 229 -19.41 -4.98 -1.86
CA VAL A 229 -19.90 -6.22 -2.47
C VAL A 229 -21.40 -6.11 -2.81
N ALA A 230 -22.19 -5.49 -1.94
CA ALA A 230 -23.62 -5.28 -2.14
C ALA A 230 -23.96 -4.10 -3.07
N LYS A 231 -22.96 -3.32 -3.51
CA LYS A 231 -23.13 -2.04 -4.22
C LYS A 231 -24.02 -1.04 -3.48
N ASP A 232 -23.94 -1.03 -2.14
CA ASP A 232 -24.68 -0.14 -1.26
C ASP A 232 -23.87 1.12 -0.95
N ALA A 233 -24.06 2.17 -1.77
CA ALA A 233 -23.31 3.42 -1.63
C ALA A 233 -23.61 4.17 -0.32
N GLU A 234 -24.85 4.10 0.19
CA GLU A 234 -25.24 4.78 1.43
C GLU A 234 -24.58 4.12 2.66
N LEU A 235 -24.58 2.79 2.70
CA LEU A 235 -23.92 2.06 3.79
C LEU A 235 -22.41 2.23 3.74
N LEU A 236 -21.81 2.21 2.54
CA LEU A 236 -20.38 2.49 2.36
C LEU A 236 -20.05 3.89 2.88
N ALA A 237 -20.86 4.90 2.56
CA ALA A 237 -20.70 6.26 3.04
C ALA A 237 -20.67 6.35 4.56
N ALA A 238 -21.67 5.77 5.21
CA ALA A 238 -21.82 5.80 6.66
C ALA A 238 -20.65 5.10 7.37
N THR A 239 -20.25 3.92 6.88
CA THR A 239 -19.19 3.11 7.47
C THR A 239 -17.81 3.71 7.25
N MET A 240 -17.50 4.22 6.05
CA MET A 240 -16.25 4.94 5.78
C MET A 240 -16.10 6.17 6.66
N ARG A 241 -17.18 6.97 6.80
CA ARG A 241 -17.17 8.13 7.71
C ARG A 241 -16.91 7.72 9.15
N GLU A 242 -17.56 6.66 9.65
CA GLU A 242 -17.32 6.19 11.01
C GLU A 242 -15.87 5.69 11.19
N SER A 243 -15.33 4.95 10.21
CA SER A 243 -13.96 4.43 10.27
C SER A 243 -12.94 5.57 10.32
N LEU A 244 -13.09 6.55 9.43
CA LEU A 244 -12.18 7.70 9.35
C LEU A 244 -12.23 8.59 10.60
N ILE A 245 -13.40 8.80 11.21
CA ILE A 245 -13.50 9.50 12.50
C ILE A 245 -12.75 8.75 13.62
N ARG A 246 -12.75 7.42 13.59
CA ARG A 246 -11.99 6.60 14.56
C ARG A 246 -10.49 6.62 14.27
N PHE A 247 -10.13 6.66 13.00
CA PHE A 247 -8.75 6.78 12.56
C PHE A 247 -8.16 8.13 13.02
N ASP A 248 -8.84 9.23 12.72
CA ASP A 248 -8.51 10.59 13.16
C ASP A 248 -8.22 10.65 14.68
N LYS A 249 -9.13 10.16 15.51
CA LYS A 249 -8.93 10.07 16.97
C LYS A 249 -7.72 9.23 17.38
N THR A 250 -7.37 8.22 16.59
CA THR A 250 -6.14 7.43 16.83
C THR A 250 -4.91 8.28 16.54
N VAL A 251 -4.90 9.01 15.43
CA VAL A 251 -3.84 9.94 15.05
C VAL A 251 -3.66 11.01 16.13
N GLU A 252 -4.75 11.66 16.57
CA GLU A 252 -4.73 12.65 17.65
C GLU A 252 -4.12 12.10 18.94
N LYS A 253 -4.51 10.88 19.34
CA LYS A 253 -4.04 10.25 20.58
C LYS A 253 -2.57 9.87 20.53
N GLN A 254 -2.08 9.41 19.38
CA GLN A 254 -0.68 9.01 19.21
C GLN A 254 0.24 10.23 19.00
N GLY A 255 -0.32 11.33 18.50
CA GLY A 255 0.35 12.62 18.38
C GLY A 255 1.61 12.55 17.53
N VAL A 256 2.68 13.19 18.02
CA VAL A 256 3.96 13.39 17.31
C VAL A 256 4.67 12.06 16.97
N GLY A 257 4.32 10.96 17.65
CA GLY A 257 4.93 9.64 17.46
C GLY A 257 4.34 8.78 16.33
N PHE A 258 3.33 9.26 15.62
CA PHE A 258 2.79 8.56 14.45
C PHE A 258 3.83 8.63 13.32
N ALA A 259 4.44 7.49 13.01
CA ALA A 259 5.48 7.43 11.99
C ALA A 259 4.84 7.55 10.62
N PHE A 260 5.50 8.19 9.67
CA PHE A 260 5.04 8.17 8.29
C PHE A 260 5.35 6.79 7.67
N PRO A 261 4.45 6.11 6.91
CA PRO A 261 3.17 6.56 6.34
C PRO A 261 1.91 6.25 7.17
N GLU A 262 2.01 5.99 8.46
CA GLU A 262 0.87 5.55 9.29
C GLU A 262 -0.29 6.55 9.29
N LEU A 263 -0.05 7.83 8.95
CA LEU A 263 -1.06 8.90 8.75
C LEU A 263 -2.11 8.58 7.67
N ILE A 264 -1.90 7.54 6.86
CA ILE A 264 -2.86 7.08 5.86
C ILE A 264 -3.68 5.91 6.38
N ALA A 265 -4.98 5.99 6.18
CA ALA A 265 -5.93 4.93 6.43
C ALA A 265 -5.89 3.93 5.26
N THR A 266 -4.86 3.08 5.22
CA THR A 266 -4.62 2.15 4.09
C THR A 266 -5.79 1.21 3.81
N PRO A 267 -6.38 0.52 4.81
CA PRO A 267 -7.52 -0.37 4.54
C PRO A 267 -8.73 0.39 3.98
N GLU A 268 -9.00 1.59 4.50
CA GLU A 268 -10.03 2.49 3.98
C GLU A 268 -9.74 2.90 2.53
N SER A 269 -8.49 3.22 2.20
CA SER A 269 -8.07 3.60 0.84
C SER A 269 -8.28 2.45 -0.17
N VAL A 270 -7.93 1.22 0.22
CA VAL A 270 -8.17 0.00 -0.58
C VAL A 270 -9.66 -0.19 -0.85
N ILE A 271 -10.50 -0.14 0.19
CA ILE A 271 -11.95 -0.34 0.06
C ILE A 271 -12.56 0.75 -0.83
N TYR A 272 -12.17 2.01 -0.63
CA TYR A 272 -12.68 3.16 -1.37
C TYR A 272 -12.36 3.05 -2.88
N GLU A 273 -11.11 2.76 -3.23
CA GLU A 273 -10.69 2.67 -4.63
C GLU A 273 -11.29 1.47 -5.37
N ILE A 274 -11.49 0.33 -4.69
CA ILE A 274 -12.20 -0.82 -5.25
C ILE A 274 -13.67 -0.46 -5.50
N ALA A 275 -14.32 0.24 -4.56
CA ALA A 275 -15.70 0.68 -4.73
C ALA A 275 -15.85 1.60 -5.95
N GLN A 276 -14.93 2.55 -6.12
CA GLN A 276 -14.90 3.45 -7.26
C GLN A 276 -14.71 2.67 -8.58
N TYR A 277 -13.77 1.71 -8.61
CA TYR A 277 -13.56 0.86 -9.78
C TYR A 277 -14.82 0.06 -10.17
N ASN A 278 -15.57 -0.41 -9.18
CA ASN A 278 -16.83 -1.13 -9.39
C ASN A 278 -17.99 -0.23 -9.86
N GLY A 279 -17.71 1.05 -10.16
CA GLY A 279 -18.66 2.02 -10.67
C GLY A 279 -19.62 2.53 -9.61
N MET A 280 -19.28 2.43 -8.32
CA MET A 280 -20.08 3.00 -7.25
C MET A 280 -19.91 4.53 -7.24
N GLU A 281 -21.03 5.25 -7.17
CA GLU A 281 -21.01 6.68 -6.88
C GLU A 281 -20.66 6.86 -5.40
N LEU A 282 -19.46 7.35 -5.13
CA LEU A 282 -18.97 7.52 -3.77
C LEU A 282 -19.39 8.87 -3.21
N PRO A 283 -19.83 8.92 -1.95
CA PRO A 283 -20.14 10.18 -1.29
C PRO A 283 -18.89 11.06 -1.21
N LEU A 284 -19.10 12.38 -1.24
CA LEU A 284 -18.07 13.32 -0.83
C LEU A 284 -17.80 13.12 0.67
N LEU A 285 -16.57 12.73 0.99
CA LEU A 285 -16.12 12.67 2.37
C LEU A 285 -15.90 14.09 2.89
N PRO A 286 -16.16 14.36 4.18
CA PRO A 286 -15.84 15.65 4.78
C PRO A 286 -14.39 16.05 4.52
N ASP A 287 -14.15 17.33 4.25
CA ASP A 287 -12.83 17.85 3.89
C ASP A 287 -11.75 17.46 4.90
N ASN A 288 -12.10 17.42 6.20
CA ASN A 288 -11.17 17.07 7.27
C ASN A 288 -10.85 15.56 7.36
N LEU A 289 -11.61 14.68 6.69
CA LEU A 289 -11.40 13.23 6.70
C LEU A 289 -10.78 12.71 5.39
N SER A 290 -11.03 13.40 4.28
CA SER A 290 -10.47 13.04 2.97
C SER A 290 -8.93 12.95 2.88
N PRO A 291 -8.12 13.69 3.68
CA PRO A 291 -6.67 13.61 3.63
C PRO A 291 -6.12 12.26 4.09
N TYR A 292 -6.86 11.52 4.93
CA TYR A 292 -6.44 10.20 5.38
C TYR A 292 -6.51 9.13 4.29
N LEU A 293 -7.12 9.44 3.14
CA LEU A 293 -7.21 8.52 2.01
C LEU A 293 -6.19 8.86 0.93
N VAL A 294 -5.56 7.80 0.42
CA VAL A 294 -4.84 7.82 -0.85
C VAL A 294 -5.79 7.32 -1.92
N THR A 295 -6.11 8.19 -2.87
CA THR A 295 -7.02 7.91 -3.98
C THR A 295 -6.38 8.36 -5.27
N ARG A 296 -6.84 7.85 -6.42
CA ARG A 296 -6.33 8.35 -7.71
C ARG A 296 -6.59 9.85 -7.88
N GLN A 297 -7.70 10.34 -7.36
CA GLN A 297 -8.00 11.78 -7.31
C GLN A 297 -6.98 12.54 -6.45
N SER A 298 -6.64 12.06 -5.25
CA SER A 298 -5.66 12.77 -4.40
C SER A 298 -4.25 12.75 -4.96
N LEU A 299 -3.98 11.82 -5.88
CA LEU A 299 -2.73 11.74 -6.63
C LEU A 299 -2.71 12.60 -7.91
N GLY A 300 -3.83 13.22 -8.28
CA GLY A 300 -3.95 13.97 -9.54
C GLY A 300 -4.01 13.07 -10.78
N LEU A 301 -4.37 11.79 -10.63
CA LEU A 301 -4.47 10.81 -11.71
C LEU A 301 -5.87 10.69 -12.30
N GLU A 302 -6.85 11.34 -11.68
CA GLU A 302 -8.23 11.47 -12.16
C GLU A 302 -8.68 12.92 -11.98
N GLU A 303 -9.47 13.42 -12.93
CA GLU A 303 -10.07 14.74 -12.79
C GLU A 303 -11.00 14.74 -11.58
N THR A 304 -10.88 15.77 -10.74
CA THR A 304 -11.88 16.00 -9.71
C THR A 304 -13.17 16.33 -10.45
N THR A 305 -14.19 15.51 -10.27
CA THR A 305 -15.58 15.86 -10.64
C THR A 305 -16.06 16.97 -9.69
N ALA A 306 -15.43 18.14 -9.80
CA ALA A 306 -15.87 19.35 -9.15
C ALA A 306 -17.10 19.85 -9.90
N GLU A 307 -18.24 19.85 -9.20
CA GLU A 307 -19.43 20.66 -9.46
C GLU A 307 -20.26 20.29 -10.71
N ALA A 308 -21.35 19.54 -10.45
CA ALA A 308 -22.62 19.68 -11.17
C ALA A 308 -23.68 20.24 -10.20
#